data_AF-A0A1G2HMM2-F1
#
_entry.id   AF-A0A1G2HMM2-F1
#
_cell.length_a   1.000
_cell.length_b   1.000
_cell.length_c   1.000
_cell.angle_alpha   90.00
_cell.angle_beta   90.00
_cell.angle_gamma   90.00
#
_symmetry.space_group_name_H-M   'P 1'
#
loop_
_entity.id
_entity.type
_entity.pdbx_description
1 polymer ?
#
loop_
_entity_poly.entity_id
_entity_poly.type
_entity_poly.pdbx_seq_one_letter_code
_entity_poly.pdbx_strand_id
1 'polypeptide(L)' 'MTDKRKLEIAMASLKYVMRRQGGVHLTSQTKRELGNAAKETGIPAEELLEFFRPLVQEMVDEVFKK' A
#
# COMPACT_ATOMS: atom_id res chain seq x y z
N MET A 1 15.92 14.74 -11.99
CA MET A 1 14.83 14.46 -11.01
C MET A 1 15.46 13.83 -9.78
N THR A 2 15.17 14.33 -8.59
CA THR A 2 15.75 13.85 -7.32
C THR A 2 15.08 12.54 -6.87
N ASP A 3 15.75 11.76 -6.03
CA ASP A 3 15.17 10.50 -5.51
C ASP A 3 13.96 10.75 -4.62
N LYS A 4 13.97 11.83 -3.84
CA LYS A 4 12.77 12.32 -3.13
C LYS A 4 11.60 12.53 -4.09
N ARG A 5 11.84 13.15 -5.25
CA ARG A 5 10.78 13.40 -6.23
C ARG A 5 10.28 12.10 -6.88
N LYS A 6 11.15 11.11 -7.09
CA LYS A 6 10.74 9.78 -7.57
C LYS A 6 9.84 9.07 -6.56
N LEU A 7 10.19 9.12 -5.28
CA LEU A 7 9.40 8.51 -4.20
C LEU A 7 8.01 9.16 -4.08
N GLU A 8 7.94 10.49 -4.16
CA GLU A 8 6.67 11.22 -4.19
C GLU A 8 5.77 10.78 -5.37
N ILE A 9 6.35 10.65 -6.56
CA ILE A 9 5.61 10.20 -7.75
C ILE A 9 5.16 8.75 -7.58
N ALA A 10 6.04 7.85 -7.12
CA ALA A 10 5.71 6.45 -6.90
C ALA A 10 4.54 6.30 -5.91
N MET A 11 4.58 7.05 -4.81
CA MET A 11 3.51 7.06 -3.80
C MET A 11 2.18 7.57 -4.37
N ALA A 12 2.19 8.66 -5.13
CA ALA A 12 0.98 9.21 -5.76
C ALA A 12 0.37 8.24 -6.79
N SER A 13 1.21 7.62 -7.63
CA SER A 13 0.77 6.62 -8.61
C SER A 13 0.19 5.38 -7.93
N LEU A 14 0.83 4.90 -6.86
CA LEU A 14 0.36 3.75 -6.08
C LEU A 14 -1.02 4.03 -5.47
N LYS A 15 -1.21 5.19 -4.81
CA LYS A 15 -2.51 5.64 -4.30
C LYS A 15 -3.59 5.64 -5.38
N TYR A 16 -3.29 6.20 -6.55
CA TYR A 16 -4.22 6.27 -7.66
C TYR A 16 -4.67 4.88 -8.13
N VAL A 17 -3.73 3.96 -8.34
CA VAL A 17 -4.03 2.59 -8.77
C VAL A 17 -4.87 1.85 -7.72
N MET A 18 -4.50 1.95 -6.45
CA MET A 18 -5.20 1.28 -5.35
C MET A 18 -6.64 1.79 -5.20
N ARG A 19 -6.86 3.11 -5.29
CA ARG A 19 -8.22 3.69 -5.32
C ARG A 19 -9.03 3.16 -6.51
N ARG A 20 -8.44 3.11 -7.71
CA ARG A 20 -9.12 2.65 -8.93
C ARG A 20 -9.49 1.17 -8.88
N GLN A 21 -8.73 0.35 -8.17
CA GLN A 21 -8.99 -1.09 -8.01
C GLN A 21 -9.99 -1.40 -6.88
N GLY A 22 -10.61 -0.38 -6.26
CA GLY A 22 -11.59 -0.56 -5.19
C GLY A 22 -10.97 -0.68 -3.80
N GLY A 23 -9.71 -0.26 -3.62
CA GLY A 23 -9.02 -0.24 -2.34
C GLY A 23 -8.27 -1.54 -1.99
N VAL A 24 -7.72 -1.58 -0.78
CA VAL A 24 -7.03 -2.77 -0.26
C VAL A 24 -8.02 -3.62 0.51
N HIS A 25 -8.31 -4.78 -0.05
CA HIS A 25 -9.07 -5.80 0.66
C HIS A 25 -8.07 -6.59 1.50
N LEU A 26 -8.07 -6.43 2.82
CA LEU A 26 -7.21 -7.21 3.72
C LEU A 26 -7.72 -8.66 3.83
N THR A 27 -7.61 -9.41 2.74
CA THR A 27 -7.98 -10.82 2.66
C THR A 27 -6.81 -11.71 3.07
N SER A 28 -7.09 -13.00 3.25
CA SER A 28 -6.06 -14.03 3.42
C SER A 28 -5.09 -14.07 2.22
N GLN A 29 -5.58 -13.79 1.00
CA GLN A 29 -4.75 -13.68 -0.19
C GLN A 29 -3.78 -12.49 -0.10
N THR A 30 -4.25 -11.33 0.33
CA THR A 30 -3.42 -10.12 0.47
C THR A 30 -2.33 -10.29 1.54
N LYS A 31 -2.62 -10.99 2.65
CA LYS A 31 -1.60 -11.36 3.63
C LYS A 31 -0.52 -12.27 3.04
N ARG A 32 -0.91 -13.23 2.18
CA ARG A 32 0.02 -14.13 1.49
C ARG A 32 0.89 -13.36 0.49
N GLU A 33 0.30 -12.45 -0.27
CA GLU A 33 1.02 -11.59 -1.21
C GLU A 33 2.01 -10.68 -0.49
N LEU A 34 1.64 -10.13 0.67
CA LEU A 34 2.56 -9.36 1.52
C LEU A 34 3.76 -10.21 1.98
N GLY A 35 3.53 -11.45 2.39
CA GLY A 35 4.59 -12.38 2.77
C GLY A 35 5.51 -12.77 1.60
N ASN A 36 4.97 -12.87 0.39
CA ASN A 36 5.78 -13.08 -0.81
C ASN A 36 6.61 -11.84 -1.15
N ALA A 37 6.00 -10.66 -1.11
CA ALA A 37 6.69 -9.39 -1.33
C ALA A 37 7.83 -9.18 -0.34
N ALA A 38 7.64 -9.54 0.94
CA ALA A 38 8.69 -9.48 1.95
C ALA A 38 9.92 -10.33 1.57
N LYS A 39 9.69 -11.54 1.06
CA LYS A 39 10.76 -12.43 0.60
C LYS A 39 11.49 -11.90 -0.63
N GLU A 40 10.75 -11.34 -1.58
CA GLU A 40 11.32 -10.85 -2.85
C GLU A 40 12.08 -9.53 -2.69
N THR A 41 11.60 -8.65 -1.81
CA THR A 41 12.18 -7.32 -1.60
C THR A 41 13.22 -7.28 -0.49
N GLY A 42 13.25 -8.31 0.37
CA GLY A 42 14.08 -8.33 1.58
C GLY A 42 13.58 -7.42 2.69
N ILE A 43 12.40 -6.81 2.53
CA ILE A 43 11.77 -5.93 3.53
C ILE A 43 10.90 -6.79 4.45
N PRO A 44 11.01 -6.66 5.78
CA PRO A 44 10.13 -7.38 6.72
C PRO A 44 8.65 -7.16 6.42
N ALA A 45 7.84 -8.21 6.61
CA ALA A 45 6.40 -8.12 6.37
C ALA A 45 5.73 -7.09 7.30
N GLU A 46 6.22 -6.97 8.52
CA GLU A 46 5.78 -5.96 9.49
C GLU A 46 6.05 -4.55 9.00
N GLU A 47 7.24 -4.30 8.43
CA GLU A 47 7.62 -2.99 7.88
C GLU A 47 6.78 -2.64 6.65
N LEU A 48 6.52 -3.61 5.77
CA LEU A 48 5.58 -3.42 4.66
C LEU A 48 4.18 -3.09 5.19
N LEU A 49 3.70 -3.81 6.21
CA LEU A 49 2.39 -3.56 6.81
C LEU A 49 2.31 -2.14 7.40
N GLU A 50 3.34 -1.68 8.10
CA GLU A 50 3.42 -0.33 8.65
C GLU A 50 3.45 0.73 7.56
N PHE A 51 4.19 0.50 6.48
CA PHE A 51 4.23 1.39 5.32
C PHE A 51 2.85 1.53 4.66
N PHE A 52 2.12 0.42 4.52
CA PHE A 52 0.79 0.42 3.91
C PHE A 52 -0.34 0.84 4.86
N ARG A 53 -0.14 0.82 6.19
CA ARG A 53 -1.19 1.13 7.18
C ARG A 53 -1.83 2.51 6.97
N PRO A 54 -1.09 3.62 6.80
CA PRO A 54 -1.70 4.93 6.56
C PRO A 54 -2.51 4.97 5.27
N LEU A 55 -2.03 4.30 4.22
CA LEU A 55 -2.71 4.14 2.93
C LEU A 55 -4.06 3.44 3.12
N VAL A 56 -4.07 2.31 3.84
CA VAL A 56 -5.30 1.55 4.12
C VAL A 56 -6.26 2.37 4.97
N GLN A 57 -5.78 3.07 6.00
CA GLN A 57 -6.62 3.91 6.86
C GLN A 57 -7.25 5.07 6.08
N GLU A 58 -6.48 5.78 5.24
CA GLU A 58 -6.99 6.88 4.40
C GLU A 58 -8.08 6.38 3.45
N MET A 59 -7.92 5.20 2.85
CA MET A 59 -8.93 4.59 1.99
C MET A 59 -10.19 4.13 2.75
N VAL A 60 -10.03 3.56 3.95
CA VAL A 60 -11.17 3.20 4.82
C VAL A 60 -11.94 4.46 5.22
N ASP A 61 -11.25 5.51 5.65
CA ASP A 61 -11.88 6.77 6.03
C ASP A 61 -12.64 7.39 4.85
N GLU A 62 -12.11 7.33 3.62
CA GLU A 62 -12.80 7.80 2.40
C GLU A 62 -14.08 7.01 2.09
N VAL A 63 -14.07 5.69 2.33
CA VAL A 63 -15.22 4.82 2.07
C VAL A 63 -16.29 4.95 3.16
N PHE A 64 -15.89 5.08 4.44
CA PHE A 64 -16.80 5.13 5.59
C PHE A 64 -17.24 6.54 6.00
N LYS A 65 -16.62 7.63 5.52
CA LYS A 65 -17.12 9.01 5.68
C LYS A 65 -18.30 9.35 4.76
N LYS A 66 -19.16 8.38 4.47
CA LYS A 66 -20.40 8.59 3.73
C LYS A 66 -21.58 8.73 4.68
#